data_AF-A0A7J9KWW1-F1
#
_entry.id   AF-A0A7J9KWW1-F1
#
_cell.length_a   1.000
_cell.length_b   1.000
_cell.length_c   1.000
_cell.angle_alpha   90.00
_cell.angle_beta   90.00
_cell.angle_gamma   90.00
#
_symmetry.space_group_name_H-M   'P 1'
#
loop_
_entity.id
_entity.type
_entity.pdbx_description
1 polymer ?
#
loop_
_entity_poly.entity_id
_entity_poly.type
_entity_poly.pdbx_seq_one_letter_code
_entity_poly.pdbx_strand_id
1 'polypeptide(L)'
;MGACFFTLFITFIFSITLFVVALNCYTKKRSHQLPPRPPQFHSSATFYGCLSSLSHTVPKQLQQKSSLPVINTTSPWHGPKWLRLLRNLTYNILHTSRIASFSGARKWALDALLNHLKSLSSSDEYHHTEIRDHIQHALFSLFTFICFGEKLEDMKIQDIKNLQRRLQSSFDEFKVLNLFPCLGKFVFLKRWEKLRQLRQDQEKLMVPLIKARKAMREGKNEKDEPFLPYVDTLFDLQLKEENRKFEEKEIVTLCFEFFTTGIDTTSTALEWIMANLMKHPHIQDKLFKEIKGVVSDGEVEIKDEDLRKMPYLRAIILISLRRHPPSHFLIPHTVTKDVVLGGFLVPKNSIVIFMVGKWVGIRIYGKIQWSSSLRDS
;
A
#
# COMPACT_ATOMS: atom_id res chain seq x y z
N MET A 1 -2.12 -0.53 16.74
CA MET A 1 -2.03 -0.21 15.30
C MET A 1 -1.48 -1.35 14.45
N GLY A 2 -0.48 -2.11 14.92
CA GLY A 2 0.09 -3.25 14.20
C GLY A 2 -0.78 -4.50 14.05
N ALA A 3 -2.04 -4.50 14.50
CA ALA A 3 -2.97 -5.61 14.28
C ALA A 3 -3.93 -5.37 13.10
N CYS A 4 -4.39 -4.13 12.88
CA CYS A 4 -5.39 -3.81 11.84
C CYS A 4 -4.78 -3.58 10.44
N PHE A 5 -3.60 -2.95 10.36
CA PHE A 5 -2.80 -2.91 9.13
C PHE A 5 -2.31 -4.31 8.74
N PHE A 6 -2.06 -5.15 9.74
CA PHE A 6 -1.71 -6.56 9.58
C PHE A 6 -2.89 -7.40 9.13
N THR A 7 -4.13 -7.08 9.53
CA THR A 7 -5.34 -7.73 9.01
C THR A 7 -5.52 -7.45 7.52
N LEU A 8 -5.36 -6.21 7.05
CA LEU A 8 -5.40 -5.86 5.63
C LEU A 8 -4.30 -6.58 4.83
N PHE A 9 -3.08 -6.59 5.37
CA PHE A 9 -1.93 -7.27 4.81
C PHE A 9 -2.13 -8.79 4.78
N ILE A 10 -2.75 -9.37 5.81
CA ILE A 10 -3.17 -10.78 5.91
C ILE A 10 -4.37 -11.10 5.02
N THR A 11 -5.17 -10.12 4.66
CA THR A 11 -6.31 -10.32 3.76
C THR A 11 -5.98 -10.08 2.30
N PHE A 12 -4.78 -9.57 2.04
CA PHE A 12 -4.20 -9.48 0.69
C PHE A 12 -3.16 -10.56 0.41
N ILE A 13 -2.64 -11.23 1.46
CA ILE A 13 -2.04 -12.57 1.42
C ILE A 13 -2.91 -13.59 0.64
N PHE A 14 -4.20 -13.33 0.46
CA PHE A 14 -5.11 -14.09 -0.40
C PHE A 14 -4.59 -14.22 -1.84
N SER A 15 -3.71 -13.33 -2.30
CA SER A 15 -3.04 -13.40 -3.61
C SER A 15 -1.92 -14.46 -3.67
N ILE A 16 -1.37 -14.89 -2.52
CA ILE A 16 -0.22 -15.83 -2.47
C ILE A 16 -0.67 -17.25 -2.74
N THR A 17 -1.88 -17.59 -2.31
CA THR A 17 -2.37 -18.97 -2.39
C THR A 17 -2.60 -19.42 -3.82
N LEU A 18 -3.11 -18.53 -4.68
CA LEU A 18 -3.28 -18.81 -6.11
C LEU A 18 -2.03 -18.57 -6.94
N PHE A 19 -1.13 -17.71 -6.49
CA PHE A 19 0.17 -17.59 -7.13
C PHE A 19 0.99 -18.88 -6.99
N VAL A 20 0.87 -19.61 -5.86
CA VAL A 20 1.57 -20.89 -5.69
C VAL A 20 0.98 -22.00 -6.56
N VAL A 21 -0.33 -21.99 -6.81
CA VAL A 21 -0.97 -22.89 -7.78
C VAL A 21 -0.54 -22.57 -9.21
N ALA A 22 -0.48 -21.29 -9.59
CA ALA A 22 0.02 -20.84 -10.90
C ALA A 22 1.52 -21.12 -11.09
N LEU A 23 2.33 -20.89 -10.06
CA LEU A 23 3.76 -21.17 -10.04
C LEU A 23 4.03 -22.67 -10.18
N ASN A 24 3.16 -23.53 -9.63
CA ASN A 24 3.32 -24.99 -9.76
C ASN A 24 2.94 -25.51 -11.15
N CYS A 25 1.95 -24.92 -11.83
CA CYS A 25 1.70 -25.18 -13.26
C CYS A 25 2.87 -24.71 -14.14
N TYR A 26 3.51 -23.58 -13.80
CA TYR A 26 4.67 -23.04 -14.53
C TYR A 26 5.96 -23.85 -14.30
N THR A 27 6.26 -24.27 -13.06
CA THR A 27 7.46 -25.06 -12.72
C THR A 27 7.37 -26.50 -13.22
N LYS A 28 6.18 -27.10 -13.27
CA LYS A 28 5.99 -28.48 -13.76
C LYS A 28 6.21 -28.62 -15.28
N LYS A 29 6.07 -27.53 -16.05
CA LYS A 29 6.46 -27.47 -17.48
C LYS A 29 7.99 -27.37 -17.66
N ARG A 30 8.73 -27.02 -16.60
CA ARG A 30 10.17 -26.68 -16.62
C ARG A 30 11.09 -27.81 -16.11
N SER A 31 10.57 -28.94 -15.66
CA SER A 31 11.37 -30.06 -15.14
C SER A 31 12.20 -30.81 -16.19
N HIS A 32 12.17 -30.40 -17.45
CA HIS A 32 12.90 -31.09 -18.52
C HIS A 32 14.17 -30.41 -19.05
N GLN A 33 14.56 -29.22 -18.61
CA GLN A 33 15.85 -28.62 -19.02
C GLN A 33 16.23 -27.45 -18.10
N LEU A 34 17.26 -27.63 -17.26
CA LEU A 34 17.87 -26.59 -16.44
C LEU A 34 19.27 -26.27 -17.01
N PRO A 35 19.54 -25.05 -17.51
CA PRO A 35 20.91 -24.56 -17.72
C PRO A 35 21.50 -23.98 -16.42
N PRO A 36 22.84 -23.79 -16.33
CA PRO A 36 23.49 -23.47 -15.07
C PRO A 36 23.38 -21.99 -14.67
N ARG A 37 23.40 -21.80 -13.34
CA ARG A 37 23.37 -20.59 -12.48
C ARG A 37 23.27 -19.20 -13.15
N PRO A 38 22.26 -18.37 -12.79
CA PRO A 38 22.28 -16.94 -13.09
C PRO A 38 23.16 -16.15 -12.07
N PRO A 39 23.64 -14.96 -12.45
CA PRO A 39 24.59 -14.16 -11.67
C PRO A 39 23.99 -13.62 -10.37
N GLN A 40 24.89 -13.27 -9.45
CA GLN A 40 24.56 -12.63 -8.18
C GLN A 40 23.87 -11.28 -8.43
N PHE A 41 22.57 -11.21 -8.16
CA PHE A 41 21.81 -9.96 -8.21
C PHE A 41 22.28 -9.02 -7.10
N HIS A 42 23.02 -7.99 -7.46
CA HIS A 42 23.25 -6.82 -6.59
C HIS A 42 21.95 -6.03 -6.49
N SER A 43 21.45 -5.88 -5.25
CA SER A 43 20.19 -5.23 -4.93
C SER A 43 20.32 -3.71 -4.99
N SER A 44 19.71 -3.08 -6.00
CA SER A 44 19.39 -1.65 -6.02
C SER A 44 18.02 -1.40 -5.38
N ALA A 45 17.83 -1.83 -4.13
CA ALA A 45 16.64 -1.51 -3.34
C ALA A 45 16.77 -0.10 -2.73
N THR A 46 16.77 0.92 -3.59
CA THR A 46 16.66 2.32 -3.18
C THR A 46 15.21 2.78 -3.22
N PHE A 47 14.75 3.27 -2.07
CA PHE A 47 13.71 4.30 -1.94
C PHE A 47 12.30 3.97 -2.47
N TYR A 48 11.44 3.40 -1.61
CA TYR A 48 10.00 3.45 -1.80
C TYR A 48 9.29 3.86 -0.51
N GLY A 49 9.21 5.18 -0.29
CA GLY A 49 8.31 5.80 0.67
C GLY A 49 7.10 6.37 -0.09
N CYS A 50 6.03 5.58 -0.20
CA CYS A 50 4.84 5.94 -0.97
C CYS A 50 4.07 7.11 -0.31
N LEU A 51 3.75 8.12 -1.14
CA LEU A 51 2.69 9.16 -1.14
C LEU A 51 2.26 9.89 0.15
N SER A 52 2.34 9.23 1.30
CA SER A 52 2.16 9.80 2.64
C SER A 52 3.02 11.04 2.92
N SER A 53 4.24 11.11 2.38
CA SER A 53 5.14 12.24 2.71
C SER A 53 4.87 13.53 1.93
N LEU A 54 4.00 13.54 0.91
CA LEU A 54 3.62 14.80 0.26
C LEU A 54 3.01 15.83 1.24
N SER A 55 2.37 15.36 2.32
CA SER A 55 1.91 16.20 3.43
C SER A 55 3.02 16.63 4.39
N HIS A 56 4.06 15.79 4.59
CA HIS A 56 5.30 16.16 5.28
C HIS A 56 6.17 17.09 4.45
N THR A 57 5.88 17.25 3.15
CA THR A 57 6.58 18.17 2.24
C THR A 57 5.97 19.57 2.21
N VAL A 58 4.92 19.79 3.01
CA VAL A 58 4.34 21.11 3.25
C VAL A 58 4.85 21.63 4.59
N PRO A 59 5.68 22.70 4.60
CA PRO A 59 6.16 23.33 5.82
C PRO A 59 5.07 23.59 6.87
N LYS A 60 5.41 23.46 8.17
CA LYS A 60 4.51 23.74 9.32
C LYS A 60 3.76 25.08 9.22
N GLN A 61 4.36 26.11 8.61
CA GLN A 61 3.73 27.42 8.41
C GLN A 61 2.77 27.49 7.21
N LEU A 62 2.84 26.54 6.29
CA LEU A 62 1.95 26.44 5.12
C LEU A 62 0.77 25.52 5.38
N GLN A 63 0.89 24.51 6.26
CA GLN A 63 -0.28 23.74 6.71
C GLN A 63 -1.32 24.61 7.45
N GLN A 64 -0.88 25.71 8.07
CA GLN A 64 -1.74 26.62 8.83
C GLN A 64 -2.17 27.88 8.04
N LYS A 65 -1.59 28.14 6.86
CA LYS A 65 -1.77 29.40 6.11
C LYS A 65 -1.79 29.29 4.58
N SER A 66 -1.66 28.10 4.01
CA SER A 66 -1.77 27.87 2.56
C SER A 66 -3.12 27.24 2.22
N SER A 67 -3.65 27.63 1.06
CA SER A 67 -4.83 27.13 0.36
C SER A 67 -4.78 25.64 -0.04
N LEU A 68 -3.99 24.80 0.64
CA LEU A 68 -3.87 23.37 0.42
C LEU A 68 -3.81 22.60 1.74
N PRO A 69 -4.93 22.53 2.51
CA PRO A 69 -5.03 21.60 3.63
C PRO A 69 -5.09 20.17 3.08
N VAL A 70 -3.95 19.48 3.04
CA VAL A 70 -3.90 18.07 2.63
C VAL A 70 -4.27 17.23 3.85
N ILE A 71 -5.53 16.81 3.94
CA ILE A 71 -5.93 15.76 4.89
C ILE A 71 -5.45 14.42 4.34
N ASN A 72 -4.73 13.67 5.17
CA ASN A 72 -4.36 12.30 4.89
C ASN A 72 -4.39 11.44 6.17
N THR A 73 -4.31 10.12 6.01
CA THR A 73 -4.38 9.15 7.10
C THR A 73 -3.02 8.67 7.58
N THR A 74 -2.00 8.75 6.72
CA THR A 74 -0.67 8.19 6.96
C THR A 74 0.28 9.10 7.73
N SER A 75 0.15 10.43 7.61
CA SER A 75 1.03 11.41 8.25
C SER A 75 0.34 12.65 8.87
N PRO A 76 -0.89 12.54 9.41
CA PRO A 76 -1.49 13.66 10.10
C PRO A 76 -0.93 13.83 11.51
N TRP A 77 -1.12 15.03 12.05
CA TRP A 77 -0.97 15.25 13.48
C TRP A 77 -1.94 14.37 14.25
N HIS A 78 -1.45 13.72 15.31
CA HIS A 78 -2.29 12.95 16.20
C HIS A 78 -3.37 13.85 16.80
N GLY A 79 -4.63 13.59 16.44
CA GLY A 79 -5.77 14.38 16.88
C GLY A 79 -7.12 13.73 16.54
N PRO A 80 -8.23 14.31 16.99
CA PRO A 80 -9.56 13.70 16.85
C PRO A 80 -9.98 13.54 15.38
N LYS A 81 -9.62 14.47 14.49
CA LYS A 81 -9.77 14.33 13.03
C LYS A 81 -9.13 13.06 12.47
N TRP A 82 -7.85 12.80 12.78
CA TRP A 82 -7.16 11.57 12.35
C TRP A 82 -7.77 10.30 12.95
N LEU A 83 -8.08 10.31 14.25
CA LEU A 83 -8.73 9.18 14.90
C LEU A 83 -10.09 8.86 14.26
N ARG A 84 -10.85 9.89 13.86
CA ARG A 84 -12.12 9.73 13.16
C ARG A 84 -11.95 9.07 11.80
N LEU A 85 -10.97 9.51 11.01
CA LEU A 85 -10.64 8.90 9.72
C LEU A 85 -10.21 7.44 9.87
N LEU A 86 -9.31 7.16 10.83
CA LEU A 86 -8.87 5.79 11.09
C LEU A 86 -10.02 4.89 11.55
N ARG A 87 -10.90 5.39 12.41
CA ARG A 87 -12.09 4.64 12.84
C ARG A 87 -13.02 4.37 11.66
N ASN A 88 -13.24 5.36 10.79
CA ASN A 88 -14.05 5.19 9.59
C ASN A 88 -13.50 4.09 8.68
N LEU A 89 -12.21 4.19 8.33
CA LEU A 89 -11.53 3.19 7.50
C LEU A 89 -11.58 1.80 8.16
N THR A 90 -11.20 1.72 9.44
CA THR A 90 -11.13 0.45 10.18
C THR A 90 -12.49 -0.22 10.30
N TYR A 91 -13.52 0.52 10.67
CA TYR A 91 -14.85 -0.03 10.92
C TYR A 91 -15.60 -0.38 9.63
N ASN A 92 -15.53 0.48 8.62
CA ASN A 92 -16.33 0.32 7.40
C ASN A 92 -15.65 -0.53 6.33
N ILE A 93 -14.31 -0.59 6.30
CA ILE A 93 -13.58 -1.30 5.25
C ILE A 93 -12.70 -2.43 5.82
N LEU A 94 -11.92 -2.17 6.88
CA LEU A 94 -10.88 -3.11 7.33
C LEU A 94 -11.35 -4.11 8.40
N HIS A 95 -12.60 -3.98 8.85
CA HIS A 95 -13.15 -4.87 9.84
C HIS A 95 -13.38 -6.26 9.24
N THR A 96 -13.14 -7.33 10.00
CA THR A 96 -13.20 -8.70 9.49
C THR A 96 -14.53 -9.04 8.81
N SER A 97 -15.66 -8.53 9.32
CA SER A 97 -16.98 -8.72 8.69
C SER A 97 -17.13 -7.99 7.35
N ARG A 98 -16.44 -6.86 7.14
CA ARG A 98 -16.42 -6.09 5.89
C ARG A 98 -15.45 -6.69 4.89
N ILE A 99 -14.33 -7.23 5.36
CA ILE A 99 -13.39 -7.94 4.51
C ILE A 99 -14.06 -9.13 3.81
N ALA A 100 -14.93 -9.85 4.51
CA ALA A 100 -15.69 -10.95 3.93
C ALA A 100 -16.59 -10.51 2.77
N SER A 101 -17.20 -9.31 2.82
CA SER A 101 -18.05 -8.82 1.72
C SER A 101 -17.29 -8.51 0.42
N PHE A 102 -15.97 -8.34 0.48
CA PHE A 102 -15.13 -8.16 -0.71
C PHE A 102 -14.60 -9.47 -1.31
N SER A 103 -15.06 -10.65 -0.86
CA SER A 103 -14.61 -11.95 -1.37
C SER A 103 -14.84 -12.11 -2.88
N GLY A 104 -16.02 -11.73 -3.37
CA GLY A 104 -16.34 -11.74 -4.80
C GLY A 104 -15.43 -10.82 -5.63
N ALA A 105 -15.09 -9.64 -5.10
CA ALA A 105 -14.17 -8.71 -5.73
C ALA A 105 -12.75 -9.29 -5.82
N ARG A 106 -12.27 -9.89 -4.72
CA ARG A 106 -10.96 -10.56 -4.69
C ARG A 106 -10.89 -11.71 -5.69
N LYS A 107 -11.92 -12.56 -5.73
CA LYS A 107 -12.01 -13.67 -6.67
C LYS A 107 -11.99 -13.18 -8.12
N TRP A 108 -12.78 -12.16 -8.45
CA TRP A 108 -12.77 -11.58 -9.79
C TRP A 108 -11.38 -11.05 -10.20
N ALA A 109 -10.72 -10.26 -9.36
CA ALA A 109 -9.40 -9.69 -9.68
C ALA A 109 -8.34 -10.78 -9.84
N LEU A 110 -8.47 -11.84 -9.06
CA LEU A 110 -7.61 -13.01 -9.09
C LEU A 110 -7.83 -13.85 -10.36
N ASP A 111 -9.07 -14.13 -10.74
CA ASP A 111 -9.41 -14.86 -11.96
C ASP A 111 -8.89 -14.10 -13.19
N ALA A 112 -9.03 -12.77 -13.19
CA ALA A 112 -8.47 -11.91 -14.23
C ALA A 112 -6.94 -12.03 -14.32
N LEU A 113 -6.24 -11.99 -13.19
CA LEU A 113 -4.78 -12.18 -13.14
C LEU A 113 -4.37 -13.56 -13.66
N LEU A 114 -5.05 -14.63 -13.21
CA LEU A 114 -4.74 -15.99 -13.61
C LEU A 114 -5.00 -16.24 -15.09
N ASN A 115 -6.11 -15.76 -15.63
CA ASN A 115 -6.43 -15.90 -17.05
C ASN A 115 -5.38 -15.19 -17.91
N HIS A 116 -4.94 -14.00 -17.47
CA HIS A 116 -3.88 -13.28 -18.15
C HIS A 116 -2.53 -14.01 -18.09
N LEU A 117 -2.13 -14.51 -16.93
CA LEU A 117 -0.89 -15.30 -16.79
C LEU A 117 -0.94 -16.60 -17.61
N LYS A 118 -2.10 -17.26 -17.66
CA LYS A 118 -2.31 -18.46 -18.50
C LYS A 118 -2.16 -18.12 -19.98
N SER A 119 -2.76 -17.02 -20.46
CA SER A 119 -2.60 -16.62 -21.86
C SER A 119 -1.14 -16.35 -22.24
N LEU A 120 -0.34 -15.80 -21.31
CA LEU A 120 1.11 -15.61 -21.51
C LEU A 120 1.89 -16.93 -21.51
N SER A 121 1.39 -17.96 -20.82
CA SER A 121 2.05 -19.29 -20.76
C SER A 121 1.77 -20.18 -21.97
N SER A 122 0.72 -19.85 -22.73
CA SER A 122 0.27 -20.61 -23.91
C SER A 122 0.94 -20.16 -25.21
N SER A 123 1.67 -19.04 -25.23
CA SER A 123 2.55 -18.69 -26.34
C SER A 123 3.83 -19.55 -26.26
N ASP A 124 4.20 -20.22 -27.35
CA ASP A 124 5.37 -21.10 -27.44
C ASP A 124 6.73 -20.38 -27.31
N GLU A 125 6.71 -19.05 -27.21
CA GLU A 125 7.89 -18.22 -27.25
C GLU A 125 8.31 -17.82 -25.83
N TYR A 126 9.61 -17.97 -25.50
CA TYR A 126 10.16 -17.75 -24.16
C TYR A 126 10.13 -16.27 -23.79
N HIS A 127 9.03 -15.81 -23.19
CA HIS A 127 8.88 -14.41 -22.80
C HIS A 127 9.42 -14.20 -21.37
N HIS A 128 10.36 -13.28 -21.22
CA HIS A 128 10.68 -12.70 -19.92
C HIS A 128 9.50 -11.84 -19.47
N THR A 129 8.66 -12.38 -18.57
CA THR A 129 7.49 -11.66 -18.05
C THR A 129 7.82 -11.00 -16.71
N GLU A 130 7.63 -9.69 -16.62
CA GLU A 130 7.69 -8.96 -15.35
C GLU A 130 6.40 -9.19 -14.55
N ILE A 131 6.43 -10.16 -13.62
CA ILE A 131 5.25 -10.56 -12.84
C ILE A 131 4.71 -9.39 -11.99
N ARG A 132 5.58 -8.48 -11.55
CA ARG A 132 5.23 -7.33 -10.72
C ARG A 132 4.17 -6.45 -11.38
N ASP A 133 4.30 -6.16 -12.67
CA ASP A 133 3.38 -5.25 -13.38
C ASP A 133 1.98 -5.85 -13.52
N HIS A 134 1.89 -7.17 -13.74
CA HIS A 134 0.61 -7.90 -13.77
C HIS A 134 -0.06 -7.95 -12.40
N ILE A 135 0.72 -8.21 -11.34
CA ILE A 135 0.22 -8.15 -9.96
C ILE A 135 -0.30 -6.74 -9.68
N GLN A 136 0.51 -5.70 -9.92
CA GLN A 136 0.11 -4.33 -9.69
C GLN A 136 -1.20 -4.01 -10.41
N HIS A 137 -1.34 -4.38 -11.69
CA HIS A 137 -2.58 -4.17 -12.44
C HIS A 137 -3.79 -4.78 -11.74
N ALA A 138 -3.72 -6.06 -11.36
CA ALA A 138 -4.80 -6.74 -10.64
C ALA A 138 -5.11 -6.05 -9.29
N LEU A 139 -4.09 -5.54 -8.60
CA LEU A 139 -4.29 -4.83 -7.33
C LEU A 139 -4.97 -3.47 -7.58
N PHE A 140 -4.58 -2.73 -8.62
CA PHE A 140 -5.27 -1.49 -8.99
C PHE A 140 -6.74 -1.76 -9.31
N SER A 141 -7.04 -2.77 -10.13
CA SER A 141 -8.42 -3.16 -10.44
C SER A 141 -9.22 -3.47 -9.17
N LEU A 142 -8.64 -4.24 -8.24
CA LEU A 142 -9.29 -4.61 -6.99
C LEU A 142 -9.51 -3.41 -6.05
N PHE A 143 -8.46 -2.63 -5.78
CA PHE A 143 -8.54 -1.54 -4.82
C PHE A 143 -9.39 -0.37 -5.35
N THR A 144 -9.34 -0.07 -6.64
CA THR A 144 -10.21 0.95 -7.24
C THR A 144 -11.67 0.50 -7.19
N PHE A 145 -11.95 -0.79 -7.43
CA PHE A 145 -13.29 -1.36 -7.24
C PHE A 145 -13.78 -1.26 -5.79
N ILE A 146 -12.94 -1.60 -4.80
CA ILE A 146 -13.28 -1.43 -3.37
C ILE A 146 -13.50 0.06 -3.03
N CYS A 147 -12.74 0.96 -3.66
CA CYS A 147 -12.79 2.37 -3.39
C CYS A 147 -14.07 3.03 -3.94
N PHE A 148 -14.42 2.72 -5.19
CA PHE A 148 -15.48 3.40 -5.94
C PHE A 148 -16.73 2.56 -6.19
N GLY A 149 -16.67 1.25 -5.99
CA GLY A 149 -17.79 0.33 -6.27
C GLY A 149 -17.97 -0.04 -7.74
N GLU A 150 -17.08 0.42 -8.63
CA GLU A 150 -17.20 0.24 -10.08
C GLU A 150 -15.92 -0.37 -10.68
N LYS A 151 -16.09 -1.24 -11.69
CA LYS A 151 -14.98 -1.81 -12.45
C LYS A 151 -14.48 -0.75 -13.44
N LEU A 152 -13.29 -0.23 -13.20
CA LEU A 152 -12.68 0.74 -14.10
C LEU A 152 -12.12 0.06 -15.36
N GLU A 153 -12.19 0.77 -16.48
CA GLU A 153 -11.51 0.37 -17.72
C GLU A 153 -9.99 0.35 -17.54
N ASP A 154 -9.30 -0.54 -18.27
CA ASP A 154 -7.84 -0.70 -18.18
C ASP A 154 -7.09 0.59 -18.52
N MET A 155 -7.59 1.42 -19.44
CA MET A 155 -7.00 2.71 -19.76
C MET A 155 -6.99 3.66 -18.55
N LYS A 156 -8.11 3.75 -17.81
CA LYS A 156 -8.21 4.58 -16.60
C LYS A 156 -7.29 4.07 -15.50
N ILE A 157 -7.18 2.75 -15.36
CA ILE A 157 -6.24 2.13 -14.41
C ILE A 157 -4.80 2.49 -14.80
N GLN A 158 -4.46 2.45 -16.08
CA GLN A 158 -3.12 2.81 -16.55
C GLN A 158 -2.80 4.30 -16.33
N ASP A 159 -3.78 5.19 -16.52
CA ASP A 159 -3.61 6.62 -16.20
C ASP A 159 -3.35 6.85 -14.71
N ILE A 160 -4.09 6.17 -13.83
CA ILE A 160 -3.88 6.21 -12.38
C ILE A 160 -2.50 5.66 -12.01
N LYS A 161 -2.08 4.54 -12.62
CA LYS A 161 -0.73 3.96 -12.46
C LYS A 161 0.37 4.93 -12.85
N ASN A 162 0.23 5.59 -14.00
CA ASN A 162 1.19 6.56 -14.50
C ASN A 162 1.28 7.79 -13.58
N LEU A 163 0.14 8.27 -13.08
CA LEU A 163 0.11 9.35 -12.10
C LEU A 163 0.82 8.95 -10.79
N GLN A 164 0.55 7.75 -10.27
CA GLN A 164 1.23 7.24 -9.07
C GLN A 164 2.75 7.15 -9.28
N ARG A 165 3.21 6.61 -10.41
CA ARG A 165 4.65 6.53 -10.75
C ARG A 165 5.29 7.92 -10.81
N ARG A 166 4.62 8.91 -11.41
CA ARG A 166 5.09 10.31 -11.47
C ARG A 166 5.17 10.97 -10.09
N LEU A 167 4.19 10.71 -9.22
CA LEU A 167 4.20 11.20 -7.84
C LEU A 167 5.33 10.58 -7.03
N GLN A 168 5.56 9.27 -7.19
CA GLN A 168 6.64 8.54 -6.52
C GLN A 168 8.03 9.02 -6.98
N SER A 169 8.27 9.15 -8.29
CA SER A 169 9.58 9.58 -8.81
C SER A 169 9.92 11.03 -8.47
N SER A 170 8.92 11.87 -8.24
CA SER A 170 9.11 13.29 -7.89
C SER A 170 9.35 13.51 -6.39
N PHE A 171 9.30 12.46 -5.57
CA PHE A 171 9.39 12.56 -4.12
C PHE A 171 10.69 13.20 -3.62
N ASP A 172 11.83 12.75 -4.14
CA ASP A 172 13.14 13.27 -3.76
C ASP A 172 13.31 14.74 -4.15
N GLU A 173 12.74 15.13 -5.29
CA GLU A 173 12.72 16.52 -5.73
C GLU A 173 11.95 17.41 -4.76
N PHE A 174 10.85 16.90 -4.21
CA PHE A 174 10.01 17.69 -3.30
C PHE A 174 10.60 17.80 -1.90
N LYS A 175 11.44 16.86 -1.43
CA LYS A 175 12.09 16.97 -0.10
C LYS A 175 12.78 18.32 0.13
N VAL A 176 13.37 18.91 -0.91
CA VAL A 176 14.03 20.22 -0.83
C VAL A 176 13.06 21.36 -0.47
N LEU A 177 11.78 21.23 -0.78
CA LEU A 177 10.76 22.26 -0.53
C LEU A 177 10.55 22.51 0.98
N ASN A 178 10.99 21.58 1.82
CA ASN A 178 11.03 21.75 3.27
C ASN A 178 12.24 22.55 3.78
N LEU A 179 13.29 22.67 2.98
CA LEU A 179 14.47 23.46 3.33
C LEU A 179 14.14 24.93 3.01
N PHE A 180 13.87 25.71 4.05
CA PHE A 180 13.57 27.16 4.01
C PHE A 180 12.22 27.52 3.36
N PRO A 181 11.11 27.52 4.14
CA PRO A 181 9.73 27.69 3.63
C PRO A 181 9.46 29.01 2.88
N CYS A 182 10.13 30.10 3.29
CA CYS A 182 9.90 31.44 2.70
C CYS A 182 10.72 31.66 1.43
N LEU A 183 12.02 31.30 1.45
CA LEU A 183 12.92 31.43 0.30
C LEU A 183 12.67 30.33 -0.75
N GLY A 184 12.33 29.11 -0.30
CA GLY A 184 12.13 27.95 -1.16
C GLY A 184 10.95 28.09 -2.13
N LYS A 185 9.98 28.97 -1.86
CA LYS A 185 8.89 29.27 -2.81
C LYS A 185 9.39 29.95 -4.08
N PHE A 186 10.35 30.86 -3.94
CA PHE A 186 10.93 31.60 -5.06
C PHE A 186 12.09 30.85 -5.70
N VAL A 187 12.93 30.18 -4.88
CA VAL A 187 14.08 29.42 -5.37
C VAL A 187 13.65 28.15 -6.12
N PHE A 188 12.56 27.49 -5.71
CA PHE A 188 12.10 26.22 -6.30
C PHE A 188 10.79 26.33 -7.09
N LEU A 189 10.53 27.47 -7.74
CA LEU A 189 9.31 27.73 -8.54
C LEU A 189 8.91 26.57 -9.46
N LYS A 190 9.86 26.01 -10.23
CA LYS A 190 9.59 24.87 -11.14
C LYS A 190 9.10 23.62 -10.41
N ARG A 191 9.60 23.36 -9.20
CA ARG A 191 9.19 22.20 -8.38
C ARG A 191 7.80 22.43 -7.78
N TRP A 192 7.49 23.66 -7.36
CA TRP A 192 6.14 24.03 -6.94
C TRP A 192 5.12 23.92 -8.08
N GLU A 193 5.49 24.33 -9.30
CA GLU A 193 4.64 24.19 -10.48
C GLU A 193 4.38 22.72 -10.81
N LYS A 194 5.43 21.89 -10.81
CA LYS A 194 5.30 20.43 -10.98
C LYS A 194 4.39 19.80 -9.92
N LEU A 195 4.52 20.20 -8.65
CA LEU A 195 3.65 19.74 -7.56
C LEU A 195 2.18 20.16 -7.77
N ARG A 196 1.95 21.38 -8.24
CA ARG A 196 0.61 21.88 -8.57
C ARG A 196 -0.01 21.10 -9.73
N GLN A 197 0.76 20.85 -10.78
CA GLN A 197 0.33 20.06 -11.93
C GLN A 197 -0.02 18.62 -11.52
N LEU A 198 0.81 17.95 -10.72
CA LEU A 198 0.51 16.60 -10.24
C LEU A 198 -0.79 16.54 -9.41
N ARG A 199 -1.08 17.59 -8.63
CA ARG A 199 -2.34 17.70 -7.90
C ARG A 199 -3.53 17.91 -8.83
N GLN A 200 -3.39 18.76 -9.85
CA GLN A 200 -4.43 18.98 -10.85
C GLN A 200 -4.70 17.72 -11.66
N ASP A 201 -3.67 16.99 -12.04
CA ASP A 201 -3.79 15.69 -12.72
C ASP A 201 -4.52 14.66 -11.84
N GLN A 202 -4.21 14.63 -10.54
CA GLN A 202 -4.91 13.79 -9.57
C GLN A 202 -6.40 14.15 -9.46
N GLU A 203 -6.72 15.43 -9.30
CA GLU A 203 -8.11 15.90 -9.27
C GLU A 203 -8.85 15.56 -10.57
N LYS A 204 -8.20 15.76 -11.73
CA LYS A 204 -8.77 15.47 -13.05
C LYS A 204 -9.17 14.00 -13.23
N LEU A 205 -8.36 13.07 -12.72
CA LEU A 205 -8.67 11.63 -12.80
C LEU A 205 -9.72 11.21 -11.77
N MET A 206 -9.68 11.78 -10.56
CA MET A 206 -10.43 11.25 -9.41
C MET A 206 -11.80 11.89 -9.24
N VAL A 207 -11.95 13.20 -9.51
CA VAL A 207 -13.22 13.93 -9.34
C VAL A 207 -14.35 13.32 -10.18
N PRO A 208 -14.15 12.94 -11.46
CA PRO A 208 -15.21 12.30 -12.24
C PRO A 208 -15.71 11.00 -11.61
N LEU A 209 -14.81 10.17 -11.08
CA LEU A 209 -15.16 8.91 -10.41
C LEU A 209 -15.97 9.14 -9.12
N ILE A 210 -15.55 10.13 -8.33
CA ILE A 210 -16.24 10.51 -7.09
C ILE A 210 -17.65 11.04 -7.39
N LYS A 211 -17.79 11.92 -8.39
CA LYS A 211 -19.08 12.49 -8.79
C LYS A 211 -20.02 11.44 -9.37
N ALA A 212 -19.52 10.57 -10.25
CA ALA A 212 -20.29 9.45 -10.79
C ALA A 212 -20.82 8.56 -9.66
N ARG A 213 -19.96 8.20 -8.71
CA ARG A 213 -20.38 7.38 -7.57
C ARG A 213 -21.39 8.10 -6.68
N LYS A 214 -21.20 9.40 -6.40
CA LYS A 214 -22.16 10.19 -5.63
C LYS A 214 -23.55 10.21 -6.28
N ALA A 215 -23.62 10.43 -7.59
CA ALA A 215 -24.87 10.42 -8.34
C ALA A 215 -25.55 9.03 -8.32
N MET A 216 -24.77 7.95 -8.43
CA MET A 216 -25.32 6.59 -8.32
C MET A 216 -25.91 6.30 -6.94
N ARG A 217 -25.26 6.79 -5.88
CA ARG A 217 -25.75 6.63 -4.51
C ARG A 217 -27.05 7.38 -4.26
N GLU A 218 -27.19 8.60 -4.78
CA GLU A 218 -28.40 9.42 -4.64
C GLU A 218 -29.61 8.82 -5.40
N GLY A 219 -29.36 8.01 -6.43
CA GLY A 219 -30.40 7.36 -7.23
C GLY A 219 -30.77 5.92 -6.83
N LYS A 220 -30.13 5.33 -5.81
CA LYS A 220 -30.36 3.94 -5.36
C LYS A 220 -30.69 3.87 -3.87
N ASN A 221 -31.47 2.87 -3.47
CA ASN A 221 -31.63 2.53 -2.06
C ASN A 221 -30.35 1.82 -1.56
N GLU A 222 -29.83 2.23 -0.39
CA GLU A 222 -28.61 1.64 0.25
C GLU A 222 -28.67 0.11 0.45
N LYS A 223 -29.85 -0.51 0.33
CA LYS A 223 -30.07 -1.94 0.60
C LYS A 223 -29.73 -2.88 -0.56
N ASP A 224 -29.49 -2.36 -1.76
CA ASP A 224 -29.32 -3.18 -2.96
C ASP A 224 -27.85 -3.50 -3.29
N GLU A 225 -26.88 -2.93 -2.57
CA GLU A 225 -25.47 -3.14 -2.86
C GLU A 225 -24.82 -4.25 -2.00
N PRO A 226 -24.03 -5.14 -2.63
CA PRO A 226 -23.43 -6.30 -1.94
C PRO A 226 -22.32 -5.92 -0.96
N PHE A 227 -21.74 -4.72 -1.08
CA PHE A 227 -20.76 -4.17 -0.15
C PHE A 227 -20.80 -2.65 -0.18
N LEU A 228 -20.17 -2.01 0.83
CA LEU A 228 -20.08 -0.55 0.94
C LEU A 228 -18.73 -0.05 0.40
N PRO A 229 -18.68 0.72 -0.70
CA PRO A 229 -17.43 1.30 -1.20
C PRO A 229 -16.83 2.33 -0.25
N TYR A 230 -15.51 2.47 -0.28
CA TYR A 230 -14.82 3.38 0.63
C TYR A 230 -15.25 4.84 0.46
N VAL A 231 -15.41 5.32 -0.78
CA VAL A 231 -15.78 6.73 -1.04
C VAL A 231 -17.14 7.10 -0.43
N ASP A 232 -18.08 6.17 -0.37
CA ASP A 232 -19.40 6.39 0.23
C ASP A 232 -19.30 6.69 1.73
N THR A 233 -18.37 6.01 2.41
CA THR A 233 -18.12 6.24 3.84
C THR A 233 -17.62 7.66 4.13
N LEU A 234 -17.07 8.35 3.12
CA LEU A 234 -16.51 9.69 3.26
C LEU A 234 -17.55 10.79 3.04
N PHE A 235 -18.59 10.55 2.24
CA PHE A 235 -19.60 11.57 1.91
C PHE A 235 -20.39 12.06 3.13
N ASP A 236 -20.63 11.19 4.11
CA ASP A 236 -21.38 11.53 5.33
C ASP A 236 -20.50 11.66 6.57
N LEU A 237 -19.19 11.52 6.41
CA LEU A 237 -18.27 11.65 7.52
C LEU A 237 -18.15 13.13 7.91
N GLN A 238 -18.75 13.50 9.03
CA GLN A 238 -18.63 14.84 9.61
C GLN A 238 -17.38 14.97 10.48
N LEU A 239 -16.71 16.11 10.33
CA LEU A 239 -15.63 16.59 11.18
C LEU A 239 -16.23 17.40 12.34
N LYS A 240 -16.47 16.74 13.47
CA LYS A 240 -17.11 17.36 14.65
C LYS A 240 -16.44 18.65 15.12
N GLU A 241 -15.12 18.74 15.01
CA GLU A 241 -14.33 19.91 15.45
C GLU A 241 -14.52 21.12 14.53
N GLU A 242 -14.76 20.90 13.24
CA GLU A 242 -14.89 21.96 12.23
C GLU A 242 -16.35 22.16 11.80
N ASN A 243 -17.27 21.39 12.40
CA ASN A 243 -18.69 21.36 12.07
C ASN A 243 -19.00 21.33 10.56
N ARG A 244 -18.20 20.57 9.80
CA ARG A 244 -18.33 20.47 8.34
C ARG A 244 -18.11 19.04 7.83
N LYS A 245 -18.53 18.79 6.59
CA LYS A 245 -18.20 17.59 5.82
C LYS A 245 -16.84 17.76 5.12
N PHE A 246 -16.31 16.65 4.61
CA PHE A 246 -15.10 16.68 3.77
C PHE A 246 -15.36 17.41 2.46
N GLU A 247 -14.40 18.22 2.06
CA GLU A 247 -14.36 18.84 0.74
C GLU A 247 -14.00 17.80 -0.33
N GLU A 248 -14.42 18.03 -1.57
CA GLU A 248 -14.15 17.12 -2.69
C GLU A 248 -12.65 16.81 -2.85
N LYS A 249 -11.79 17.81 -2.67
CA LYS A 249 -10.32 17.67 -2.74
C LYS A 249 -9.74 16.80 -1.62
N GLU A 250 -10.36 16.83 -0.45
CA GLU A 250 -9.98 15.99 0.69
C GLU A 250 -10.39 14.53 0.42
N ILE A 251 -11.58 14.31 -0.15
CA ILE A 251 -12.04 12.98 -0.58
C ILE A 251 -11.14 12.41 -1.69
N VAL A 252 -10.75 13.22 -2.68
CA VAL A 252 -9.77 12.84 -3.72
C VAL A 252 -8.48 12.33 -3.09
N THR A 253 -7.96 13.07 -2.10
CA THR A 253 -6.70 12.70 -1.42
C THR A 253 -6.85 11.38 -0.67
N LEU A 254 -7.93 11.22 0.11
CA LEU A 254 -8.18 10.03 0.92
C LEU A 254 -8.42 8.77 0.06
N CYS A 255 -9.18 8.89 -1.03
CA CYS A 255 -9.42 7.78 -1.96
C CYS A 255 -8.14 7.36 -2.68
N PHE A 256 -7.35 8.32 -3.15
CA PHE A 256 -6.06 8.03 -3.81
C PHE A 256 -5.08 7.38 -2.84
N GLU A 257 -4.95 7.92 -1.62
CA GLU A 257 -4.11 7.36 -0.56
C GLU A 257 -4.50 5.91 -0.23
N PHE A 258 -5.80 5.62 -0.15
CA PHE A 258 -6.34 4.30 0.19
C PHE A 258 -5.81 3.19 -0.72
N PHE A 259 -5.94 3.35 -2.05
CA PHE A 259 -5.50 2.29 -2.97
C PHE A 259 -3.99 2.32 -3.19
N THR A 260 -3.37 3.50 -3.36
CA THR A 260 -1.93 3.59 -3.69
C THR A 260 -1.04 3.01 -2.58
N THR A 261 -1.35 3.29 -1.31
CA THR A 261 -0.58 2.80 -0.16
C THR A 261 -0.65 1.27 -0.02
N GLY A 262 -1.81 0.69 -0.32
CA GLY A 262 -2.03 -0.75 -0.26
C GLY A 262 -1.36 -1.50 -1.41
N ILE A 263 -1.35 -0.93 -2.61
CA ILE A 263 -0.87 -1.60 -3.81
C ILE A 263 0.66 -1.78 -3.79
N ASP A 264 1.45 -0.72 -3.57
CA ASP A 264 2.91 -0.79 -3.68
C ASP A 264 3.53 -1.76 -2.66
N THR A 265 3.06 -1.65 -1.41
CA THR A 265 3.57 -2.46 -0.31
C THR A 265 3.26 -3.93 -0.54
N THR A 266 2.06 -4.22 -1.06
CA THR A 266 1.66 -5.60 -1.31
C THR A 266 2.30 -6.19 -2.55
N SER A 267 2.39 -5.44 -3.66
CA SER A 267 3.07 -5.94 -4.86
C SER A 267 4.53 -6.27 -4.58
N THR A 268 5.21 -5.44 -3.79
CA THR A 268 6.61 -5.67 -3.37
C THR A 268 6.73 -6.91 -2.48
N ALA A 269 5.80 -7.12 -1.55
CA ALA A 269 5.80 -8.30 -0.70
C ALA A 269 5.58 -9.58 -1.51
N LEU A 270 4.62 -9.55 -2.45
CA LEU A 270 4.37 -10.67 -3.36
C LEU A 270 5.60 -10.96 -4.20
N GLU A 271 6.22 -9.93 -4.79
CA GLU A 271 7.47 -10.05 -5.56
C GLU A 271 8.56 -10.82 -4.79
N TRP A 272 8.81 -10.44 -3.54
CA TRP A 272 9.79 -11.13 -2.70
C TRP A 272 9.38 -12.56 -2.35
N ILE A 273 8.10 -12.80 -2.07
CA ILE A 273 7.60 -14.15 -1.77
C ILE A 273 7.80 -15.07 -2.98
N MET A 274 7.46 -14.59 -4.18
CA MET A 274 7.64 -15.34 -5.42
C MET A 274 9.11 -15.63 -5.70
N ALA A 275 9.98 -14.62 -5.56
CA ALA A 275 11.41 -14.79 -5.73
C ALA A 275 11.99 -15.84 -4.77
N ASN A 276 11.55 -15.85 -3.50
CA ASN A 276 11.98 -16.84 -2.51
C ASN A 276 11.44 -18.24 -2.81
N LEU A 277 10.18 -18.37 -3.25
CA LEU A 277 9.59 -19.66 -3.63
C LEU A 277 10.31 -20.28 -4.84
N MET A 278 10.56 -19.48 -5.89
CA MET A 278 11.30 -19.93 -7.08
C MET A 278 12.74 -20.35 -6.75
N LYS A 279 13.37 -19.65 -5.79
CA LYS A 279 14.74 -19.96 -5.34
C LYS A 279 14.83 -21.18 -4.43
N HIS A 280 13.73 -21.54 -3.74
CA HIS A 280 13.70 -22.62 -2.75
C HIS A 280 12.59 -23.63 -3.07
N PRO A 281 12.78 -24.52 -4.06
CA PRO A 281 11.76 -25.47 -4.50
C PRO A 281 11.19 -26.35 -3.39
N HIS A 282 12.02 -26.80 -2.43
CA HIS A 282 11.56 -27.57 -1.27
C HIS A 282 10.54 -26.83 -0.39
N ILE A 283 10.63 -25.50 -0.30
CA ILE A 283 9.64 -24.66 0.41
C ILE A 283 8.35 -24.59 -0.39
N GLN A 284 8.45 -24.40 -1.72
CA GLN A 284 7.32 -24.40 -2.64
C GLN A 284 6.57 -25.73 -2.59
N ASP A 285 7.27 -26.86 -2.64
CA ASP A 285 6.68 -28.21 -2.57
C ASP A 285 5.93 -28.44 -1.27
N LYS A 286 6.50 -28.00 -0.14
CA LYS A 286 5.83 -28.10 1.15
C LYS A 286 4.57 -27.25 1.23
N LEU A 287 4.60 -26.05 0.66
CA LEU A 287 3.41 -25.20 0.57
C LEU A 287 2.34 -25.81 -0.34
N PHE A 288 2.75 -26.41 -1.45
CA PHE A 288 1.82 -27.11 -2.33
C PHE A 288 1.16 -28.33 -1.67
N LYS A 289 1.90 -29.08 -0.84
CA LYS A 289 1.33 -30.17 -0.02
C LYS A 289 0.30 -29.65 0.98
N GLU A 290 0.57 -28.50 1.63
CA GLU A 290 -0.43 -27.86 2.51
C GLU A 290 -1.68 -27.46 1.73
N ILE A 291 -1.53 -26.81 0.57
CA ILE A 291 -2.65 -26.44 -0.31
C ILE A 291 -3.50 -27.68 -0.65
N LYS A 292 -2.87 -28.75 -1.12
CA LYS A 292 -3.57 -30.00 -1.45
C LYS A 292 -4.28 -30.65 -0.27
N GLY A 293 -3.74 -30.50 0.95
CA GLY A 293 -4.35 -31.06 2.15
C GLY A 293 -5.57 -30.27 2.64
N VAL A 294 -5.74 -29.04 2.19
CA VAL A 294 -6.83 -28.15 2.61
C VAL A 294 -7.96 -28.07 1.57
N VAL A 295 -7.63 -28.17 0.29
CA VAL A 295 -8.63 -28.22 -0.79
C VAL A 295 -9.33 -29.57 -0.75
N SER A 296 -10.66 -29.57 -0.64
CA SER A 296 -11.47 -30.80 -0.59
C SER A 296 -11.44 -31.55 -1.94
N ASP A 297 -11.64 -32.87 -1.91
CA ASP A 297 -11.70 -33.67 -3.14
C ASP A 297 -12.78 -33.13 -4.11
N GLY A 298 -12.34 -32.69 -5.29
CA GLY A 298 -13.20 -32.12 -6.34
C GLY A 298 -13.23 -30.58 -6.39
N GLU A 299 -12.66 -29.88 -5.42
CA GLU A 299 -12.50 -28.42 -5.48
C GLU A 299 -11.16 -28.03 -6.14
N VAL A 300 -11.17 -26.93 -6.90
CA VAL A 300 -9.98 -26.41 -7.63
C VAL A 300 -9.40 -25.17 -6.94
N GLU A 301 -10.17 -24.53 -6.06
CA GLU A 301 -9.85 -23.22 -5.47
C GLU A 301 -9.99 -23.25 -3.95
N ILE A 302 -9.19 -22.41 -3.27
CA ILE A 302 -9.19 -22.27 -1.82
C ILE A 302 -10.18 -21.17 -1.44
N LYS A 303 -11.11 -21.48 -0.53
CA LYS A 303 -12.06 -20.50 -0.02
C LYS A 303 -11.43 -19.65 1.08
N ASP A 304 -12.00 -18.48 1.32
CA ASP A 304 -11.53 -17.55 2.34
C ASP A 304 -11.48 -18.17 3.75
N GLU A 305 -12.42 -19.07 4.03
CA GLU A 305 -12.55 -19.78 5.30
C GLU A 305 -11.43 -20.81 5.52
N ASP A 306 -10.93 -21.40 4.43
CA ASP A 306 -9.91 -22.44 4.45
C ASP A 306 -8.52 -21.90 4.75
N LEU A 307 -8.28 -20.60 4.58
CA LEU A 307 -6.98 -19.98 4.91
C LEU A 307 -6.60 -20.12 6.37
N ARG A 308 -7.57 -20.26 7.28
CA ARG A 308 -7.30 -20.51 8.70
C ARG A 308 -6.60 -21.85 8.92
N LYS A 309 -6.77 -22.80 7.99
CA LYS A 309 -6.17 -24.13 7.99
C LYS A 309 -4.78 -24.16 7.31
N MET A 310 -4.21 -23.01 6.93
CA MET A 310 -2.93 -22.91 6.21
C MET A 310 -1.82 -22.21 7.04
N PRO A 311 -1.35 -22.82 8.13
CA PRO A 311 -0.32 -22.24 9.00
C PRO A 311 1.04 -22.07 8.31
N TYR A 312 1.40 -22.94 7.35
CA TYR A 312 2.68 -22.86 6.65
C TYR A 312 2.71 -21.73 5.63
N LEU A 313 1.63 -21.50 4.90
CA LEU A 313 1.43 -20.28 4.10
C LEU A 313 1.65 -19.05 4.97
N ARG A 314 0.94 -18.95 6.10
CA ARG A 314 1.08 -17.84 7.06
C ARG A 314 2.54 -17.67 7.49
N ALA A 315 3.25 -18.76 7.80
CA ALA A 315 4.65 -18.71 8.15
C ALA A 315 5.53 -18.15 7.02
N ILE A 316 5.29 -18.57 5.76
CA ILE A 316 6.00 -18.05 4.57
C ILE A 316 5.82 -16.53 4.43
N ILE A 317 4.63 -16.01 4.71
CA ILE A 317 4.44 -14.56 4.64
C ILE A 317 5.19 -13.86 5.76
N LEU A 318 5.01 -14.32 7.00
CA LEU A 318 5.66 -13.70 8.15
C LEU A 318 7.18 -13.69 8.00
N ILE A 319 7.78 -14.79 7.52
CA ILE A 319 9.22 -14.87 7.29
C ILE A 319 9.66 -13.96 6.14
N SER A 320 8.85 -13.85 5.09
CA SER A 320 9.15 -12.99 3.94
C SER A 320 9.09 -11.51 4.33
N LEU A 321 8.09 -11.08 5.10
CA LEU A 321 8.02 -9.71 5.60
C LEU A 321 9.13 -9.38 6.60
N ARG A 322 9.52 -10.36 7.43
CA ARG A 322 10.65 -10.18 8.36
C ARG A 322 11.96 -9.99 7.61
N ARG A 323 12.17 -10.74 6.51
CA ARG A 323 13.43 -10.73 5.75
C ARG A 323 13.48 -9.63 4.69
N HIS A 324 12.34 -9.34 4.08
CA HIS A 324 12.15 -8.42 2.96
C HIS A 324 10.93 -7.52 3.23
N PRO A 325 11.00 -6.64 4.24
CA PRO A 325 9.93 -5.68 4.47
C PRO A 325 9.78 -4.78 3.24
N PRO A 326 8.54 -4.47 2.78
CA PRO A 326 8.33 -3.59 1.62
C PRO A 326 8.93 -2.19 1.78
N SER A 327 9.08 -1.73 3.03
CA SER A 327 9.79 -0.50 3.36
C SER A 327 10.82 -0.74 4.46
N HIS A 328 12.02 -0.19 4.27
CA HIS A 328 13.09 -0.17 5.28
C HIS A 328 12.88 0.89 6.36
N PHE A 329 12.00 1.86 6.12
CA PHE A 329 11.67 2.91 7.07
C PHE A 329 10.17 2.88 7.36
N LEU A 330 9.81 2.91 8.64
CA LEU A 330 8.43 3.22 9.01
C LEU A 330 8.16 4.71 8.74
N ILE A 331 6.87 5.06 8.72
CA ILE A 331 6.44 6.44 8.56
C ILE A 331 7.05 7.28 9.71
N PRO A 332 7.62 8.47 9.42
CA PRO A 332 8.17 9.33 10.46
C PRO A 332 7.14 9.70 11.52
N HIS A 333 7.53 9.60 12.79
CA HIS A 333 6.72 10.03 13.93
C HIS A 333 7.26 11.34 14.52
N THR A 334 6.37 12.22 14.97
CA THR A 334 6.75 13.43 15.70
C THR A 334 6.51 13.24 17.20
N VAL A 335 7.52 13.53 18.01
CA VAL A 335 7.45 13.45 19.46
C VAL A 335 6.56 14.56 20.01
N THR A 336 5.51 14.20 20.76
CA THR A 336 4.50 15.15 21.26
C THR A 336 4.85 15.78 22.61
N LYS A 337 5.68 15.09 23.40
CA LYS A 337 6.22 15.52 24.69
C LYS A 337 7.60 14.92 24.88
N ASP A 338 8.45 15.59 25.64
CA ASP A 338 9.78 15.09 25.99
C ASP A 338 9.68 13.67 26.55
N VAL A 339 10.52 12.77 26.04
CA VAL A 339 10.49 11.34 26.42
C VAL A 339 11.91 10.80 26.49
N VAL A 340 12.19 9.94 27.47
CA VAL A 340 13.45 9.22 27.56
C VAL A 340 13.31 7.88 26.84
N LEU A 341 14.13 7.64 25.82
CA LEU A 341 14.19 6.38 25.08
C LEU A 341 15.60 5.80 25.17
N GLY A 342 15.74 4.61 25.78
CA GLY A 342 17.05 3.96 25.92
C GLY A 342 18.07 4.78 26.72
N GLY A 343 17.62 5.56 27.70
CA GLY A 343 18.48 6.47 28.49
C GLY A 343 18.73 7.84 27.85
N PHE A 344 18.30 8.06 26.61
CA PHE A 344 18.47 9.33 25.91
C PHE A 344 17.19 10.18 25.97
N LEU A 345 17.33 11.45 26.34
CA LEU A 345 16.24 12.42 26.24
C LEU A 345 15.98 12.74 24.77
N VAL A 346 14.75 12.48 24.33
CA VAL A 346 14.23 12.84 23.01
C VAL A 346 13.26 14.01 23.18
N PRO A 347 13.65 15.23 22.77
CA PRO A 347 12.82 16.42 22.95
C PRO A 347 11.52 16.37 22.14
N LYS A 348 10.51 17.09 22.62
CA LYS A 348 9.29 17.43 21.89
C LYS A 348 9.63 18.01 20.52
N ASN A 349 8.80 17.68 19.53
CA ASN A 349 8.95 18.01 18.11
C ASN A 349 10.09 17.32 17.37
N SER A 350 10.87 16.45 18.02
CA SER A 350 11.84 15.61 17.30
C SER A 350 11.13 14.66 16.34
N ILE A 351 11.74 14.40 15.20
CA ILE A 351 11.26 13.41 14.24
C ILE A 351 12.00 12.10 14.50
N VAL A 352 11.24 11.03 14.73
CA VAL A 352 11.76 9.69 14.96
C VAL A 352 11.39 8.82 13.77
N ILE A 353 12.40 8.21 13.15
CA ILE A 353 12.22 7.26 12.05
C ILE A 353 12.72 5.90 12.54
N PHE A 354 11.82 4.94 12.56
CA PHE A 354 12.14 3.55 12.91
C PHE A 354 12.59 2.81 11.65
N MET A 355 13.75 2.14 11.72
CA MET A 355 14.24 1.30 10.62
C MET A 355 13.84 -0.16 10.85
N VAL A 356 13.40 -0.82 9.78
CA VAL A 356 12.97 -2.22 9.78
C VAL A 356 13.87 -3.03 8.84
N GLY A 357 14.55 -4.05 9.37
CA GLY A 357 15.41 -4.94 8.59
C GLY A 357 16.61 -5.48 9.37
N LYS A 358 17.64 -5.98 8.66
CA LYS A 358 18.88 -6.53 9.26
C LYS A 358 19.66 -5.54 10.14
N TRP A 359 19.34 -4.25 10.05
CA TRP A 359 19.83 -3.19 10.92
C TRP A 359 18.64 -2.56 11.63
N VAL A 360 18.19 -3.16 12.72
CA VAL A 360 17.21 -2.51 13.60
C VAL A 360 17.94 -1.35 14.27
N GLY A 361 17.59 -0.13 13.89
CA GLY A 361 18.17 1.09 14.46
C GLY A 361 17.12 2.20 14.50
N ILE A 362 17.23 3.06 15.50
CA ILE A 362 16.36 4.24 15.65
C ILE A 362 17.17 5.45 15.16
N ARG A 363 16.66 6.17 14.15
CA ARG A 363 17.27 7.42 13.69
C ARG A 363 16.42 8.59 14.19
N ILE A 364 17.02 9.44 15.01
CA ILE A 364 16.37 10.61 15.63
C ILE A 364 16.93 11.87 14.98
N TYR A 365 16.04 12.72 14.46
CA TYR A 365 16.39 14.03 13.91
C TYR A 365 15.93 15.13 14.89
N GLY A 366 16.89 15.80 15.55
CA GLY A 366 16.66 16.85 16.54
C GLY A 366 17.97 17.35 17.19
N LYS A 367 17.90 18.45 17.96
CA LYS A 367 19.05 19.01 18.71
C LYS A 367 19.31 18.10 19.92
N ILE A 368 20.01 16.99 19.71
CA ILE A 368 20.38 16.04 20.76
C ILE A 368 21.57 16.64 21.52
N GLN A 369 21.41 16.91 22.81
CA GLN A 369 22.55 17.15 23.69
C GLN A 369 23.22 15.81 23.97
N TRP A 370 24.36 15.56 23.33
CA TRP A 370 25.20 14.43 23.64
C TRP A 370 25.88 14.69 24.99
N SER A 371 25.42 14.01 26.04
CA SER A 371 26.20 13.85 27.27
C SER A 371 27.36 12.90 26.97
N SER A 372 28.59 13.37 27.17
CA SER A 372 29.85 12.75 26.78
C SER A 372 30.28 11.54 27.63
N SER A 373 29.35 10.70 28.09
CA SER A 373 29.67 9.70 29.13
C SER A 373 29.88 8.26 28.68
N LEU A 374 29.76 7.89 27.39
CA LEU A 374 29.91 6.47 27.00
C LEU A 374 30.78 6.32 25.75
N ARG A 375 32.09 6.31 26.00
CA ARG A 375 33.12 5.78 25.08
C ARG A 375 33.92 4.66 25.74
N ASP A 376 33.35 3.93 26.69
CA ASP A 376 33.98 2.75 27.31
C ASP A 376 32.90 1.83 27.91
N SER A 377 32.48 0.80 27.16
CA SER A 377 31.98 -0.50 27.63
C SER A 377 31.46 -1.35 26.47
#